data_AF-A0A8D5A3Q7-F1
#
_entry.id   AF-A0A8D5A3Q7-F1
#
_cell.length_a   1.000
_cell.length_b   1.000
_cell.length_c   1.000
_cell.angle_alpha   90.00
_cell.angle_beta   90.00
_cell.angle_gamma   90.00
#
_symmetry.space_group_name_H-M   'P 1'
#
loop_
_entity.id
_entity.type
_entity.pdbx_description
1 polymer ?
#
loop_
_entity_poly.entity_id
_entity_poly.type
_entity_poly.pdbx_seq_one_letter_code
_entity_poly.pdbx_strand_id
1 'polypeptide(L)'
;MNHPVLIAAGRTQASKDELQFIVTNLIGTYYPVEAVLTADIKEARKDALYICEDTEASQLLTVIPEENLFPLHLEVVSEHFFVLNKVPEGETLYVFNDTRPFADHFLEQCVDAHLNASAFERITFEDTDPAIVEKALKEAKYITGTDFLTKKGSILQTTYKPLLREDVTIFPARRAPSMETSAPLIHRLLSERIEELKQSLAEVKKEGNEEKAAALLEEANTANLEFRLAALQSVTIGVQPFRLKESDITEVDEGPIPEGTIPQIEMKIGILEKAKADIINLISSPIIVPADKEEAERKLGK
;
A
#
# COMPACT_ATOMS: atom_id res chain seq x y z
N MET A 1 13.03 23.39 6.05
CA MET A 1 11.59 23.38 5.75
C MET A 1 11.05 22.06 6.28
N ASN A 2 9.88 22.04 6.92
CA ASN A 2 9.34 20.84 7.54
C ASN A 2 8.33 20.21 6.58
N HIS A 3 8.74 19.14 5.92
CA HIS A 3 7.79 18.22 5.27
C HIS A 3 6.85 17.63 6.33
N PRO A 4 5.61 17.25 5.96
CA PRO A 4 4.77 16.51 6.89
C PRO A 4 5.48 15.24 7.35
N VAL A 5 5.41 14.97 8.65
CA VAL A 5 5.85 13.69 9.20
C VAL A 5 4.80 12.65 8.88
N LEU A 6 5.20 11.57 8.20
CA LEU A 6 4.28 10.48 7.92
C LEU A 6 4.35 9.45 9.03
N ILE A 7 3.19 9.08 9.56
CA ILE A 7 3.07 8.18 10.70
C ILE A 7 2.29 6.94 10.25
N ALA A 8 2.99 5.83 10.06
CA ALA A 8 2.38 4.52 9.89
C ALA A 8 1.96 3.97 11.27
N ALA A 9 0.65 3.92 11.51
CA ALA A 9 0.03 3.47 12.74
C ALA A 9 -0.53 2.06 12.56
N GLY A 10 0.03 1.10 13.31
CA GLY A 10 -0.43 -0.29 13.31
C GLY A 10 -0.71 -0.83 14.70
N ARG A 11 -1.68 -1.74 14.81
CA ARG A 11 -2.04 -2.43 16.06
C ARG A 11 -0.90 -3.18 16.73
N THR A 12 -0.08 -3.87 15.93
CA THR A 12 0.97 -4.76 16.39
C THR A 12 2.32 -4.26 15.88
N GLN A 13 3.41 -4.79 16.44
CA GLN A 13 4.75 -4.49 15.94
C GLN A 13 4.89 -4.92 14.46
N ALA A 14 4.32 -6.07 14.08
CA ALA A 14 4.36 -6.55 12.71
C ALA A 14 3.57 -5.64 11.76
N SER A 15 2.34 -5.24 12.12
CA SER A 15 1.51 -4.42 11.23
C SER A 15 2.03 -3.00 11.06
N LYS A 16 2.58 -2.37 12.11
CA LYS A 16 3.19 -1.03 11.96
C LYS A 16 4.46 -1.07 11.10
N ASP A 17 5.28 -2.12 11.23
CA ASP A 17 6.50 -2.28 10.43
C ASP A 17 6.15 -2.59 8.96
N GLU A 18 5.08 -3.36 8.73
CA GLU A 18 4.53 -3.62 7.40
C GLU A 18 3.98 -2.34 6.75
N LEU A 19 3.17 -1.57 7.47
CA LEU A 19 2.65 -0.30 6.99
C LEU A 19 3.77 0.69 6.68
N GLN A 20 4.78 0.81 7.55
CA GLN A 20 5.93 1.66 7.29
C GLN A 20 6.63 1.27 5.99
N PHE A 21 6.86 -0.03 5.79
CA PHE A 21 7.47 -0.55 4.58
C PHE A 21 6.60 -0.29 3.35
N ILE A 22 5.30 -0.55 3.42
CA ILE A 22 4.35 -0.33 2.33
C ILE A 22 4.31 1.15 1.93
N VAL A 23 4.15 2.05 2.90
CA VAL A 23 4.08 3.49 2.64
C VAL A 23 5.39 3.98 2.06
N THR A 24 6.54 3.60 2.63
CA THR A 24 7.86 3.97 2.10
C THR A 24 8.05 3.52 0.65
N ASN A 25 7.58 2.32 0.30
CA ASN A 25 7.63 1.87 -1.09
C ASN A 25 6.60 2.60 -1.98
N LEU A 26 5.45 2.97 -1.44
CA LEU A 26 4.40 3.66 -2.20
C LEU A 26 4.83 5.08 -2.59
N ILE A 27 5.45 5.84 -1.71
CA ILE A 27 5.74 7.28 -1.93
C ILE A 27 7.22 7.58 -2.16
N GLY A 28 8.10 6.58 -2.04
CA GLY A 28 9.55 6.74 -2.09
C GLY A 28 10.17 7.16 -0.76
N THR A 29 11.47 7.44 -0.78
CA THR A 29 12.27 7.71 0.44
C THR A 29 12.33 9.17 0.85
N TYR A 30 11.69 10.06 0.08
CA TYR A 30 11.72 11.51 0.32
C TYR A 30 11.00 11.91 1.60
N TYR A 31 9.87 11.27 1.90
CA TYR A 31 9.14 11.48 3.15
C TYR A 31 9.56 10.43 4.18
N PRO A 32 10.14 10.82 5.31
CA PRO A 32 10.41 9.86 6.38
C PRO A 32 9.09 9.34 6.95
N VAL A 33 8.97 8.02 7.03
CA VAL A 33 7.82 7.35 7.62
C VAL A 33 8.20 6.83 9.00
N GLU A 34 7.55 7.34 10.04
CA GLU A 34 7.64 6.85 11.41
C GLU A 34 6.65 5.71 11.63
N ALA A 35 7.08 4.62 12.27
CA ALA A 35 6.18 3.53 12.65
C ALA A 35 5.79 3.64 14.13
N VAL A 36 4.49 3.70 14.43
CA VAL A 36 3.97 3.81 15.81
C VAL A 36 2.87 2.79 16.05
N LEU A 37 2.68 2.40 17.32
CA LEU A 37 1.51 1.60 17.66
C LEU A 37 0.28 2.49 17.71
N THR A 38 -0.83 2.02 17.14
CA THR A 38 -2.14 2.69 17.20
C THR A 38 -2.51 3.07 18.65
N ALA A 39 -2.17 2.21 19.62
CA ALA A 39 -2.41 2.45 21.04
C ALA A 39 -1.61 3.61 21.64
N ASP A 40 -0.48 3.99 21.05
CA ASP A 40 0.41 5.05 21.56
C ASP A 40 -0.03 6.45 21.10
N ILE A 41 -0.91 6.54 20.10
CA ILE A 41 -1.44 7.80 19.60
C ILE A 41 -2.54 8.31 20.55
N LYS A 42 -2.20 9.30 21.37
CA LYS A 42 -3.15 9.94 22.30
C LYS A 42 -3.67 11.29 21.80
N GLU A 43 -2.91 11.93 20.94
CA GLU A 43 -3.21 13.24 20.36
C GLU A 43 -2.61 13.35 18.96
N ALA A 44 -3.24 14.17 18.11
CA ALA A 44 -2.73 14.46 16.78
C ALA A 44 -1.56 15.45 16.82
N ARG A 45 -0.46 15.11 16.15
CA ARG A 45 0.62 16.05 15.81
C ARG A 45 0.12 17.02 14.74
N LYS A 46 0.50 18.29 14.87
CA LYS A 46 0.04 19.37 13.97
C LYS A 46 0.62 19.28 12.55
N ASP A 47 1.76 18.64 12.41
CA ASP A 47 2.57 18.52 11.21
C ASP A 47 2.66 17.07 10.72
N ALA A 48 1.71 16.22 11.11
CA ALA A 48 1.72 14.81 10.76
C ALA A 48 0.50 14.39 9.93
N LEU A 49 0.76 13.49 8.98
CA LEU A 49 -0.28 12.71 8.31
C LEU A 49 -0.17 11.27 8.82
N TYR A 50 -1.32 10.70 9.16
CA TYR A 50 -1.43 9.36 9.74
C TYR A 50 -1.91 8.39 8.69
N ILE A 51 -1.27 7.23 8.61
CA ILE A 51 -1.59 6.15 7.71
C ILE A 51 -1.85 4.90 8.55
N CYS A 52 -2.98 4.24 8.34
CA CYS A 52 -3.33 3.00 9.04
C CYS A 52 -4.01 2.01 8.09
N GLU A 53 -4.25 0.78 8.55
CA GLU A 53 -5.18 -0.10 7.84
C GLU A 53 -6.62 0.44 8.00
N ASP A 54 -7.45 0.29 6.97
CA ASP A 54 -8.86 0.70 6.95
C ASP A 54 -9.67 0.18 8.15
N THR A 55 -9.41 -1.04 8.58
CA THR A 55 -10.02 -1.67 9.76
C THR A 55 -9.70 -0.96 11.08
N GLU A 56 -8.67 -0.11 11.12
CA GLU A 56 -8.25 0.66 12.31
C GLU A 56 -8.73 2.12 12.28
N ALA A 57 -9.25 2.59 11.15
CA ALA A 57 -9.58 4.01 10.94
C ALA A 57 -10.54 4.56 11.98
N SER A 58 -11.63 3.83 12.27
CA SER A 58 -12.66 4.26 13.23
C SER A 58 -12.12 4.55 14.62
N GLN A 59 -11.08 3.82 15.06
CA GLN A 59 -10.44 4.07 16.34
C GLN A 59 -9.61 5.36 16.29
N LEU A 60 -8.84 5.55 15.23
CA LEU A 60 -7.93 6.70 15.09
C LEU A 60 -8.67 8.02 14.84
N LEU A 61 -9.82 8.00 14.19
CA LEU A 61 -10.69 9.18 14.01
C LEU A 61 -11.21 9.78 15.32
N THR A 62 -11.10 9.06 16.45
CA THR A 62 -11.44 9.62 17.77
C THR A 62 -10.41 10.63 18.29
N VAL A 63 -9.19 10.62 17.74
CA VAL A 63 -8.06 11.44 18.19
C VAL A 63 -7.40 12.22 17.05
N ILE A 64 -7.51 11.75 15.80
CA ILE A 64 -6.90 12.37 14.62
C ILE A 64 -8.01 13.00 13.75
N PRO A 65 -7.85 14.26 13.31
CA PRO A 65 -8.75 14.87 12.33
C PRO A 65 -8.81 14.07 11.02
N GLU A 66 -10.00 13.94 10.45
CA GLU A 66 -10.25 13.15 9.24
C GLU A 66 -9.35 13.57 8.07
N GLU A 67 -9.09 14.87 7.92
CA GLU A 67 -8.24 15.42 6.86
C GLU A 67 -6.76 15.03 6.96
N ASN A 68 -6.34 14.46 8.10
CA ASN A 68 -4.97 14.04 8.38
C ASN A 68 -4.85 12.52 8.52
N LEU A 69 -5.93 11.76 8.38
CA LEU A 69 -5.92 10.29 8.44
C LEU A 69 -6.16 9.70 7.05
N PHE A 70 -5.27 8.80 6.63
CA PHE A 70 -5.30 8.13 5.33
C PHE A 70 -5.34 6.61 5.55
N PRO A 71 -6.54 6.01 5.68
CA PRO A 71 -6.66 4.57 5.79
C PRO A 71 -6.32 3.90 4.46
N LEU A 72 -5.55 2.82 4.51
CA LEU A 72 -5.18 1.98 3.37
C LEU A 72 -5.88 0.63 3.46
N HIS A 73 -6.50 0.23 2.36
CA HIS A 73 -6.97 -1.14 2.18
C HIS A 73 -5.84 -1.97 1.61
N LEU A 74 -5.39 -3.00 2.35
CA LEU A 74 -4.25 -3.82 1.98
C LEU A 74 -4.70 -5.19 1.46
N GLU A 75 -4.29 -5.53 0.24
CA GLU A 75 -4.61 -6.80 -0.41
C GLU A 75 -3.35 -7.63 -0.67
N VAL A 76 -3.51 -8.96 -0.74
CA VAL A 76 -2.43 -9.86 -1.17
C VAL A 76 -2.20 -9.69 -2.67
N VAL A 77 -0.93 -9.57 -3.05
CA VAL A 77 -0.55 -9.43 -4.48
C VAL A 77 -0.93 -10.68 -5.27
N SER A 78 -1.51 -10.48 -6.45
CA SER A 78 -2.10 -11.55 -7.26
C SER A 78 -1.11 -12.66 -7.65
N GLU A 79 0.16 -12.33 -7.83
CA GLU A 79 1.23 -13.30 -8.12
C GLU A 79 1.31 -14.40 -7.05
N HIS A 80 0.93 -14.09 -5.82
CA HIS A 80 0.97 -15.03 -4.70
C HIS A 80 0.04 -16.23 -4.91
N PHE A 81 -1.14 -16.03 -5.51
CA PHE A 81 -2.08 -17.13 -5.76
C PHE A 81 -1.53 -18.17 -6.75
N PHE A 82 -0.68 -17.75 -7.70
CA PHE A 82 0.04 -18.70 -8.58
C PHE A 82 1.07 -19.53 -7.81
N VAL A 83 1.69 -18.96 -6.77
CA VAL A 83 2.60 -19.69 -5.90
C VAL A 83 1.84 -20.69 -5.05
N LEU A 84 0.66 -20.32 -4.54
CA LEU A 84 -0.18 -21.21 -3.73
C LEU A 84 -0.72 -22.41 -4.52
N ASN A 85 -0.84 -22.33 -5.84
CA ASN A 85 -1.18 -23.48 -6.70
C ASN A 85 -0.15 -24.62 -6.68
N LYS A 86 1.02 -24.41 -6.08
CA LYS A 86 2.01 -25.47 -5.81
C LYS A 86 1.62 -26.39 -4.66
N VAL A 87 0.63 -26.01 -3.85
CA VAL A 87 0.05 -26.89 -2.83
C VAL A 87 -0.62 -28.07 -3.54
N PRO A 88 -0.25 -29.32 -3.23
CA PRO A 88 -0.86 -30.49 -3.86
C PRO A 88 -2.36 -30.60 -3.58
N GLU A 89 -3.08 -31.19 -4.53
CA GLU A 89 -4.49 -31.54 -4.34
C GLU A 89 -4.66 -32.48 -3.13
N GLY A 90 -5.70 -32.25 -2.33
CA GLY A 90 -5.98 -33.04 -1.12
C GLY A 90 -5.24 -32.58 0.14
N GLU A 91 -4.37 -31.58 0.04
CA GLU A 91 -3.68 -30.99 1.18
C GLU A 91 -4.40 -29.75 1.73
N THR A 92 -4.15 -29.44 3.01
CA THR A 92 -4.68 -28.25 3.69
C THR A 92 -3.68 -27.11 3.63
N LEU A 93 -4.13 -25.92 3.23
CA LEU A 93 -3.37 -24.68 3.33
C LEU A 93 -3.76 -23.92 4.61
N TYR A 94 -2.77 -23.63 5.44
CA TYR A 94 -2.97 -22.89 6.69
C TYR A 94 -2.59 -21.41 6.53
N VAL A 95 -3.51 -20.50 6.81
CA VAL A 95 -3.28 -19.05 6.82
C VAL A 95 -2.87 -18.62 8.23
N PHE A 96 -1.59 -18.37 8.42
CA PHE A 96 -1.01 -17.85 9.66
C PHE A 96 -1.10 -16.32 9.70
N ASN A 97 -1.77 -15.78 10.72
CA ASN A 97 -1.91 -14.35 10.91
C ASN A 97 -1.96 -13.96 12.40
N ASP A 98 -1.89 -12.67 12.72
CA ASP A 98 -2.08 -12.18 14.08
C ASP A 98 -3.54 -12.32 14.53
N THR A 99 -4.47 -11.80 13.72
CA THR A 99 -5.89 -11.66 14.03
C THR A 99 -6.79 -12.29 12.98
N ARG A 100 -8.04 -12.60 13.36
CA ARG A 100 -9.05 -13.21 12.47
C ARG A 100 -9.48 -12.40 11.26
N PRO A 101 -9.73 -11.07 11.33
CA PRO A 101 -10.34 -10.35 10.22
C PRO A 101 -9.58 -10.49 8.89
N PHE A 102 -8.26 -10.29 8.91
CA PHE A 102 -7.44 -10.45 7.71
C PHE A 102 -7.29 -11.92 7.30
N ALA A 103 -7.15 -12.84 8.27
CA ALA A 103 -7.08 -14.27 7.94
C ALA A 103 -8.34 -14.76 7.21
N ASP A 104 -9.52 -14.33 7.66
CA ASP A 104 -10.80 -14.68 7.04
C ASP A 104 -10.91 -14.08 5.63
N HIS A 105 -10.53 -12.81 5.45
CA HIS A 105 -10.49 -12.20 4.13
C HIS A 105 -9.51 -12.89 3.16
N PHE A 106 -8.31 -13.24 3.62
CA PHE A 106 -7.33 -13.94 2.79
C PHE A 106 -7.80 -15.36 2.43
N LEU A 107 -8.51 -16.04 3.32
CA LEU A 107 -9.15 -17.32 3.03
C LEU A 107 -10.22 -17.19 1.93
N GLU A 108 -11.05 -16.15 1.97
CA GLU A 108 -12.03 -15.86 0.91
C GLU A 108 -11.33 -15.67 -0.44
N GLN A 109 -10.26 -14.87 -0.49
CA GLN A 109 -9.46 -14.69 -1.70
C GLN A 109 -8.85 -16.00 -2.22
N CYS A 110 -8.42 -16.89 -1.32
CA CYS A 110 -7.91 -18.21 -1.70
C CYS A 110 -8.99 -19.12 -2.31
N VAL A 111 -10.23 -19.05 -1.80
CA VAL A 111 -11.38 -19.79 -2.33
C VAL A 111 -11.78 -19.24 -3.71
N ASP A 112 -11.83 -17.92 -3.85
CA ASP A 112 -12.17 -17.23 -5.10
C ASP A 112 -11.11 -17.46 -6.20
N ALA A 113 -9.84 -17.64 -5.81
CA ALA A 113 -8.75 -17.97 -6.72
C ALA A 113 -8.77 -19.43 -7.24
N HIS A 114 -9.72 -20.26 -6.77
CA HIS A 114 -9.88 -21.66 -7.17
C HIS A 114 -8.59 -22.49 -7.06
N LEU A 115 -7.87 -22.33 -5.94
CA LEU A 115 -6.61 -23.04 -5.71
C LEU A 115 -6.80 -24.56 -5.60
N ASN A 116 -5.74 -25.31 -5.89
CA ASN A 116 -5.73 -26.78 -5.82
C ASN A 116 -5.93 -27.37 -4.42
N ALA A 117 -5.71 -26.58 -3.36
CA ALA A 117 -5.82 -27.06 -1.98
C ALA A 117 -7.26 -27.52 -1.67
N SER A 118 -7.40 -28.65 -0.96
CA SER A 118 -8.73 -29.22 -0.66
C SER A 118 -9.42 -28.55 0.53
N ALA A 119 -8.63 -27.90 1.39
CA ALA A 119 -9.12 -27.23 2.59
C ALA A 119 -8.26 -26.02 2.91
N PHE A 120 -8.86 -25.04 3.56
CA PHE A 120 -8.19 -23.86 4.05
C PHE A 120 -8.52 -23.66 5.52
N GLU A 121 -7.50 -23.45 6.35
CA GLU A 121 -7.64 -23.26 7.79
C GLU A 121 -6.86 -22.03 8.25
N ARG A 122 -7.37 -21.33 9.27
CA ARG A 122 -6.68 -20.18 9.88
C ARG A 122 -5.89 -20.60 11.11
N ILE A 123 -4.73 -19.98 11.30
CA ILE A 123 -3.95 -20.01 12.52
C ILE A 123 -3.76 -18.55 12.96
N THR A 124 -4.59 -18.08 13.89
CA THR A 124 -4.56 -16.70 14.41
C THR A 124 -4.08 -16.72 15.84
N PHE A 125 -3.03 -15.97 16.18
CA PHE A 125 -2.34 -16.18 17.45
C PHE A 125 -2.65 -15.15 18.56
N GLU A 126 -3.17 -13.97 18.23
CA GLU A 126 -3.57 -12.96 19.24
C GLU A 126 -4.94 -13.30 19.86
N ASP A 127 -5.86 -13.84 19.06
CA ASP A 127 -7.27 -14.07 19.44
C ASP A 127 -7.63 -15.56 19.58
N THR A 128 -6.63 -16.44 19.72
CA THR A 128 -6.84 -17.88 19.93
C THR A 128 -5.97 -18.41 21.07
N ASP A 129 -6.49 -19.40 21.80
CA ASP A 129 -5.74 -20.10 22.85
C ASP A 129 -4.40 -20.65 22.32
N PRO A 130 -3.26 -20.35 23.00
CA PRO A 130 -1.95 -20.82 22.57
C PRO A 130 -1.87 -22.33 22.32
N ALA A 131 -2.57 -23.17 23.10
CA ALA A 131 -2.55 -24.62 22.93
C ALA A 131 -3.19 -25.06 21.60
N ILE A 132 -4.21 -24.32 21.12
CA ILE A 132 -4.84 -24.56 19.82
C ILE A 132 -3.87 -24.15 18.70
N VAL A 133 -3.22 -22.99 18.85
CA VAL A 133 -2.21 -22.50 17.89
C VAL A 133 -1.05 -23.49 17.78
N GLU A 134 -0.52 -23.97 18.91
CA GLU A 134 0.55 -24.96 18.95
C GLU A 134 0.16 -26.26 18.25
N LYS A 135 -1.06 -26.76 18.49
CA LYS A 135 -1.55 -27.97 17.85
C LYS A 135 -1.62 -27.79 16.34
N ALA A 136 -2.22 -26.70 15.88
CA ALA A 136 -2.36 -26.42 14.45
C ALA A 136 -0.98 -26.30 13.76
N LEU A 137 -0.01 -25.63 14.38
CA LEU A 137 1.34 -25.47 13.83
C LEU A 137 2.11 -26.79 13.71
N LYS A 138 1.90 -27.74 14.63
CA LYS A 138 2.51 -29.08 14.56
C LYS A 138 1.93 -29.94 13.43
N GLU A 139 0.70 -29.66 13.01
CA GLU A 139 0.01 -30.37 11.94
C GLU A 139 0.21 -29.70 10.56
N ALA A 140 0.44 -28.38 10.55
CA ALA A 140 0.51 -27.56 9.35
C ALA A 140 1.75 -27.83 8.48
N LYS A 141 1.55 -28.51 7.35
CA LYS A 141 2.58 -28.77 6.33
C LYS A 141 2.75 -27.61 5.35
N TYR A 142 1.66 -26.96 4.95
CA TYR A 142 1.67 -25.82 4.03
C TYR A 142 1.11 -24.59 4.73
N ILE A 143 1.95 -23.56 4.89
CA ILE A 143 1.58 -22.33 5.59
C ILE A 143 1.72 -21.14 4.65
N THR A 144 0.71 -20.27 4.62
CA THR A 144 0.76 -18.93 4.02
C THR A 144 0.45 -17.88 5.08
N GLY A 145 0.71 -16.62 4.80
CA GLY A 145 0.48 -15.51 5.72
C GLY A 145 1.33 -14.32 5.29
N THR A 146 1.10 -13.15 5.87
CA THR A 146 1.87 -11.96 5.49
C THR A 146 3.37 -12.23 5.67
N ASP A 147 4.20 -11.67 4.80
CA ASP A 147 5.64 -11.91 4.84
C ASP A 147 6.25 -11.35 6.13
N PHE A 148 5.70 -10.28 6.70
CA PHE A 148 6.06 -9.76 8.03
C PHE A 148 5.83 -10.76 9.17
N LEU A 149 4.88 -11.67 9.02
CA LEU A 149 4.61 -12.73 10.01
C LEU A 149 5.28 -14.06 9.68
N THR A 150 5.63 -14.33 8.41
CA THR A 150 6.06 -15.67 7.97
C THR A 150 7.51 -15.77 7.48
N LYS A 151 8.14 -14.67 7.02
CA LYS A 151 9.50 -14.68 6.46
C LYS A 151 10.59 -14.87 7.50
N LYS A 152 11.82 -15.14 7.07
CA LYS A 152 12.97 -15.30 7.98
C LYS A 152 13.09 -14.10 8.93
N GLY A 153 13.15 -14.38 10.23
CA GLY A 153 13.23 -13.36 11.29
C GLY A 153 11.87 -12.91 11.84
N SER A 154 10.75 -13.33 11.25
CA SER A 154 9.41 -13.07 11.77
C SER A 154 9.06 -13.92 12.99
N ILE A 155 7.88 -13.66 13.59
CA ILE A 155 7.35 -14.44 14.72
C ILE A 155 7.19 -15.93 14.40
N LEU A 156 6.76 -16.29 13.19
CA LEU A 156 6.65 -17.70 12.78
C LEU A 156 8.02 -18.40 12.78
N GLN A 157 9.07 -17.68 12.33
CA GLN A 157 10.42 -18.21 12.19
C GLN A 157 11.28 -18.08 13.46
N THR A 158 10.75 -17.44 14.51
CA THR A 158 11.45 -17.23 15.77
C THR A 158 10.71 -17.93 16.91
N THR A 159 9.59 -17.36 17.36
CA THR A 159 8.78 -17.87 18.47
C THR A 159 8.17 -19.23 18.14
N TYR A 160 7.55 -19.37 16.97
CA TYR A 160 6.78 -20.58 16.63
C TYR A 160 7.59 -21.66 15.90
N LYS A 161 8.83 -21.36 15.49
CA LYS A 161 9.69 -22.28 14.74
C LYS A 161 9.83 -23.67 15.38
N PRO A 162 9.99 -23.83 16.70
CA PRO A 162 10.13 -25.15 17.32
C PRO A 162 8.88 -26.03 17.21
N LEU A 163 7.72 -25.43 16.88
CA LEU A 163 6.44 -26.12 16.76
C LEU A 163 6.16 -26.56 15.32
N LEU A 164 6.92 -26.03 14.36
CA LEU A 164 6.75 -26.35 12.95
C LEU A 164 7.27 -27.75 12.64
N ARG A 165 6.63 -28.39 11.65
CA ARG A 165 7.11 -29.64 11.08
C ARG A 165 8.48 -29.47 10.44
N GLU A 166 9.26 -30.55 10.39
CA GLU A 166 10.55 -30.56 9.69
C GLU A 166 10.39 -30.37 8.16
N ASP A 167 9.28 -30.83 7.60
CA ASP A 167 8.96 -30.77 6.16
C ASP A 167 8.02 -29.60 5.80
N VAL A 168 7.87 -28.60 6.69
CA VAL A 168 6.98 -27.47 6.45
C VAL A 168 7.40 -26.68 5.21
N THR A 169 6.43 -26.32 4.38
CA THR A 169 6.59 -25.38 3.27
C THR A 169 5.82 -24.10 3.57
N ILE A 170 6.51 -22.97 3.46
CA ILE A 170 5.95 -21.66 3.81
C ILE A 170 5.93 -20.78 2.57
N PHE A 171 4.79 -20.13 2.34
CA PHE A 171 4.53 -19.23 1.23
C PHE A 171 4.27 -17.82 1.79
N PRO A 172 5.30 -16.99 1.99
CA PRO A 172 5.13 -15.62 2.46
C PRO A 172 4.38 -14.77 1.44
N ALA A 173 3.25 -14.20 1.85
CA ALA A 173 2.41 -13.34 1.04
C ALA A 173 2.83 -11.88 1.23
N ARG A 174 3.11 -11.16 0.14
CA ARG A 174 3.26 -9.71 0.21
C ARG A 174 1.87 -9.08 0.10
N ARG A 175 1.61 -8.09 0.94
CA ARG A 175 0.46 -7.20 0.78
C ARG A 175 0.88 -5.90 0.15
N ALA A 176 -0.08 -5.26 -0.49
CA ALA A 176 0.12 -3.97 -1.09
C ALA A 176 -1.21 -3.19 -1.11
N PRO A 177 -1.16 -1.85 -1.07
CA PRO A 177 -2.35 -1.06 -0.84
C PRO A 177 -3.16 -0.89 -2.12
N SER A 178 -4.48 -0.86 -2.01
CA SER A 178 -5.36 -0.59 -3.14
C SER A 178 -5.13 0.82 -3.68
N MET A 179 -5.26 1.00 -4.99
CA MET A 179 -5.09 2.31 -5.61
C MET A 179 -6.15 3.31 -5.11
N GLU A 180 -7.38 2.85 -4.90
CA GLU A 180 -8.50 3.67 -4.41
C GLU A 180 -8.18 4.35 -3.07
N THR A 181 -7.61 3.60 -2.12
CA THR A 181 -7.29 4.11 -0.79
C THR A 181 -5.92 4.81 -0.72
N SER A 182 -5.00 4.47 -1.62
CA SER A 182 -3.69 5.11 -1.73
C SER A 182 -3.73 6.49 -2.38
N ALA A 183 -4.63 6.67 -3.36
CA ALA A 183 -4.64 7.86 -4.20
C ALA A 183 -4.88 9.18 -3.42
N PRO A 184 -5.73 9.26 -2.39
CA PRO A 184 -5.87 10.46 -1.55
C PRO A 184 -4.57 10.90 -0.87
N LEU A 185 -3.79 9.95 -0.35
CA LEU A 185 -2.48 10.23 0.28
C LEU A 185 -1.49 10.76 -0.75
N ILE A 186 -1.38 10.09 -1.90
CA ILE A 186 -0.49 10.51 -2.99
C ILE A 186 -0.88 11.92 -3.46
N HIS A 187 -2.18 12.16 -3.66
CA HIS A 187 -2.71 13.46 -4.07
C HIS A 187 -2.39 14.57 -3.06
N ARG A 188 -2.51 14.28 -1.75
CA ARG A 188 -2.17 15.23 -0.70
C ARG A 188 -0.70 15.62 -0.75
N LEU A 189 0.19 14.63 -0.82
CA LEU A 189 1.64 14.83 -0.89
C LEU A 189 2.07 15.56 -2.17
N LEU A 190 1.48 15.22 -3.32
CA LEU A 190 1.70 15.94 -4.59
C LEU A 190 1.34 17.42 -4.45
N SER A 191 0.19 17.69 -3.84
CA SER A 191 -0.33 19.05 -3.71
C SER A 191 0.57 19.92 -2.85
N GLU A 192 1.00 19.42 -1.70
CA GLU A 192 1.95 20.13 -0.84
C GLU A 192 3.27 20.39 -1.56
N ARG A 193 3.76 19.39 -2.31
CA ARG A 193 5.00 19.52 -3.06
C ARG A 193 4.95 20.54 -4.18
N ILE A 194 3.86 20.57 -4.95
CA ILE A 194 3.68 21.55 -6.03
C ILE A 194 3.71 22.98 -5.46
N GLU A 195 3.07 23.20 -4.32
CA GLU A 195 3.03 24.53 -3.69
C GLU A 195 4.40 24.93 -3.13
N GLU A 196 5.17 24.01 -2.54
CA GLU A 196 6.57 24.27 -2.14
C GLU A 196 7.45 24.68 -3.32
N LEU A 197 7.36 23.96 -4.44
CA LEU A 197 8.13 24.25 -5.65
C LEU A 197 7.75 25.60 -6.25
N LYS A 198 6.46 25.95 -6.26
CA LYS A 198 5.98 27.27 -6.73
C LYS A 198 6.52 28.41 -5.86
N GLN A 199 6.51 28.25 -4.53
CA GLN A 199 7.04 29.24 -3.60
C GLN A 199 8.55 29.43 -3.81
N SER A 200 9.29 28.33 -3.89
CA SER A 200 10.74 28.35 -4.14
C SER A 200 11.10 28.97 -5.49
N LEU A 201 10.30 28.69 -6.54
CA LEU A 201 10.48 29.28 -7.86
C LEU A 201 10.24 30.80 -7.85
N ALA A 202 9.24 31.28 -7.10
CA ALA A 202 8.97 32.70 -6.96
C ALA A 202 10.14 33.44 -6.28
N GLU A 203 10.79 32.82 -5.29
CA GLU A 203 11.99 33.36 -4.66
C GLU A 203 13.18 33.41 -5.63
N VAL A 204 13.44 32.31 -6.34
CA VAL A 204 14.52 32.24 -7.35
C VAL A 204 14.36 33.33 -8.41
N LYS A 205 13.14 33.53 -8.92
CA LYS A 205 12.83 34.59 -9.90
C LYS A 205 13.13 36.00 -9.35
N LYS A 206 12.90 36.22 -8.06
CA LYS A 206 13.16 37.51 -7.40
C LYS A 206 14.66 37.74 -7.17
N GLU A 207 15.39 36.68 -6.82
CA GLU A 207 16.82 36.75 -6.48
C GLU A 207 17.73 36.70 -7.71
N GLY A 208 17.26 36.14 -8.84
CA GLY A 208 18.06 35.96 -10.05
C GLY A 208 19.24 35.00 -9.84
N ASN A 209 19.17 34.13 -8.84
CA ASN A 209 20.26 33.23 -8.46
C ASN A 209 20.17 31.91 -9.25
N GLU A 210 21.00 31.79 -10.29
CA GLU A 210 21.09 30.60 -11.15
C GLU A 210 21.51 29.32 -10.40
N GLU A 211 22.32 29.43 -9.34
CA GLU A 211 22.72 28.26 -8.55
C GLU A 211 21.52 27.71 -7.75
N LYS A 212 20.72 28.61 -7.16
CA LYS A 212 19.46 28.25 -6.49
C LYS A 212 18.43 27.71 -7.49
N ALA A 213 18.41 28.25 -8.72
CA ALA A 213 17.58 27.73 -9.80
C ALA A 213 17.99 26.30 -10.18
N ALA A 214 19.29 26.01 -10.32
CA ALA A 214 19.78 24.68 -10.68
C ALA A 214 19.43 23.64 -9.61
N ALA A 215 19.61 23.97 -8.32
CA ALA A 215 19.21 23.11 -7.21
C ALA A 215 17.70 22.83 -7.20
N LEU A 216 16.87 23.85 -7.44
CA LEU A 216 15.42 23.70 -7.49
C LEU A 216 14.96 22.83 -8.67
N LEU A 217 15.66 22.91 -9.80
CA LEU A 217 15.41 22.05 -10.96
C LEU A 217 15.72 20.58 -10.65
N GLU A 218 16.81 20.28 -9.94
CA GLU A 218 17.13 18.94 -9.46
C GLU A 218 16.06 18.40 -8.49
N GLU A 219 15.59 19.26 -7.58
CA GLU A 219 14.48 18.95 -6.66
C GLU A 219 13.17 18.60 -7.39
N ALA A 220 12.82 19.39 -8.41
CA ALA A 220 11.63 19.17 -9.23
C ALA A 220 11.73 17.89 -10.07
N ASN A 221 12.92 17.59 -10.60
CA ASN A 221 13.18 16.35 -11.34
C ASN A 221 13.06 15.11 -10.45
N THR A 222 13.62 15.17 -9.24
CA THR A 222 13.55 14.07 -8.26
C THR A 222 12.10 13.79 -7.88
N ALA A 223 11.35 14.84 -7.51
CA ALA A 223 9.93 14.71 -7.17
C ALA A 223 9.12 14.10 -8.33
N ASN A 224 9.34 14.56 -9.57
CA ASN A 224 8.67 14.02 -10.74
C ASN A 224 8.96 12.53 -10.96
N LEU A 225 10.23 12.10 -10.81
CA LEU A 225 10.59 10.69 -10.97
C LEU A 225 9.97 9.81 -9.87
N GLU A 226 10.07 10.22 -8.62
CA GLU A 226 9.54 9.45 -7.48
C GLU A 226 8.02 9.32 -7.54
N PHE A 227 7.29 10.38 -7.89
CA PHE A 227 5.84 10.31 -8.00
C PHE A 227 5.36 9.51 -9.21
N ARG A 228 6.12 9.52 -10.32
CA ARG A 228 5.84 8.61 -11.45
C ARG A 228 6.07 7.16 -11.05
N LEU A 229 7.13 6.87 -10.29
CA LEU A 229 7.39 5.52 -9.77
C LEU A 229 6.30 5.08 -8.79
N ALA A 230 5.87 5.96 -7.88
CA ALA A 230 4.75 5.73 -6.97
C ALA A 230 3.46 5.37 -7.72
N ALA A 231 3.10 6.16 -8.74
CA ALA A 231 1.92 5.93 -9.56
C ALA A 231 2.02 4.65 -10.41
N LEU A 232 3.20 4.32 -10.93
CA LEU A 232 3.43 3.06 -11.66
C LEU A 232 3.36 1.86 -10.71
N GLN A 233 3.95 1.96 -9.53
CA GLN A 233 3.94 0.92 -8.52
C GLN A 233 2.53 0.67 -8.03
N SER A 234 1.73 1.70 -7.76
CA SER A 234 0.34 1.53 -7.32
C SER A 234 -0.54 0.87 -8.40
N VAL A 235 -0.29 1.13 -9.69
CA VAL A 235 -0.94 0.43 -10.81
C VAL A 235 -0.46 -1.02 -10.96
N THR A 236 0.82 -1.29 -10.72
CA THR A 236 1.39 -2.64 -10.82
C THR A 236 1.01 -3.52 -9.62
N ILE A 237 0.83 -2.91 -8.45
CA ILE A 237 0.40 -3.54 -7.20
C ILE A 237 -1.10 -3.87 -7.23
N GLY A 238 -1.91 -3.02 -7.86
CA GLY A 238 -3.37 -3.13 -7.89
C GLY A 238 -3.92 -4.10 -8.93
N VAL A 239 -3.13 -5.05 -9.47
CA VAL A 239 -3.66 -6.04 -10.43
C VAL A 239 -4.46 -7.12 -9.71
N GLN A 240 -5.60 -6.75 -9.14
CA GLN A 240 -6.83 -7.51 -9.35
C GLN A 240 -7.17 -7.46 -10.86
N PRO A 241 -7.91 -8.41 -11.46
CA PRO A 241 -8.00 -8.60 -12.93
C PRO A 241 -8.64 -7.46 -13.76
N PHE A 242 -8.82 -6.26 -13.21
CA PHE A 242 -9.30 -5.12 -13.96
C PHE A 242 -8.14 -4.45 -14.70
N ARG A 243 -8.14 -4.68 -16.01
CA ARG A 243 -7.29 -4.02 -17.00
C ARG A 243 -7.42 -2.50 -16.90
N LEU A 244 -6.56 -1.84 -16.13
CA LEU A 244 -6.01 -0.56 -16.57
C LEU A 244 -5.09 -0.91 -17.75
N LYS A 245 -5.44 -0.45 -18.94
CA LYS A 245 -4.56 -0.57 -20.09
C LYS A 245 -3.36 0.36 -19.87
N GLU A 246 -2.18 0.03 -20.40
CA GLU A 246 -1.06 0.99 -20.46
C GLU A 246 -1.47 2.35 -21.05
N SER A 247 -2.54 2.38 -21.87
CA SER A 247 -3.14 3.61 -22.40
C SER A 247 -3.83 4.51 -21.37
N ASP A 248 -4.14 4.01 -20.18
CA ASP A 248 -4.85 4.75 -19.12
C ASP A 248 -3.87 5.58 -18.27
N ILE A 249 -2.58 5.23 -18.31
CA ILE A 249 -1.49 6.10 -17.87
C ILE A 249 -1.04 6.88 -19.10
N THR A 250 -1.50 8.11 -19.26
CA THR A 250 -0.95 8.93 -20.34
C THR A 250 0.54 9.11 -20.07
N GLU A 251 1.41 8.75 -21.03
CA GLU A 251 2.77 9.27 -21.02
C GLU A 251 2.64 10.78 -20.79
N VAL A 252 3.28 11.28 -19.74
CA VAL A 252 3.31 12.70 -19.51
C VAL A 252 4.18 13.27 -20.61
N ASP A 253 3.55 13.69 -21.70
CA ASP A 253 4.19 14.39 -22.81
C ASP A 253 4.90 15.60 -22.23
N GLU A 254 6.22 15.48 -22.12
CA GLU A 254 7.08 16.51 -21.58
C GLU A 254 7.19 17.68 -22.57
N GLY A 255 6.73 17.53 -23.81
CA GLY A 255 6.91 18.53 -24.86
C GLY A 255 8.40 18.79 -25.16
N PRO A 256 8.71 19.79 -25.99
CA PRO A 256 10.09 20.20 -26.21
C PRO A 256 10.68 20.80 -24.94
N ILE A 257 11.86 20.32 -24.53
CA ILE A 257 12.58 20.85 -23.36
C ILE A 257 12.91 22.33 -23.62
N PRO A 258 12.39 23.28 -22.82
CA PRO A 258 12.65 24.69 -23.01
C PRO A 258 14.08 25.06 -22.60
N GLU A 259 14.64 26.09 -23.23
CA GLU A 259 15.96 26.62 -22.88
C GLU A 259 15.90 27.45 -21.58
N GLY A 260 16.87 27.24 -20.69
CA GLY A 260 17.02 27.96 -19.42
C GLY A 260 16.41 27.25 -18.20
N THR A 261 17.02 27.46 -17.04
CA THR A 261 16.69 26.75 -15.78
C THR A 261 15.26 27.03 -15.30
N ILE A 262 14.84 28.31 -15.31
CA ILE A 262 13.51 28.74 -14.84
C ILE A 262 12.38 28.13 -15.69
N PRO A 263 12.39 28.24 -17.04
CA PRO A 263 11.40 27.56 -17.87
C PRO A 263 11.33 26.05 -17.69
N GLN A 264 12.46 25.38 -17.42
CA GLN A 264 12.48 23.94 -17.15
C GLN A 264 11.81 23.58 -15.81
N ILE A 265 12.01 24.39 -14.77
CA ILE A 265 11.30 24.22 -13.49
C ILE A 265 9.79 24.39 -13.70
N GLU A 266 9.36 25.42 -14.43
CA GLU A 266 7.94 25.66 -14.74
C GLU A 266 7.30 24.49 -15.48
N MET A 267 7.99 23.94 -16.48
CA MET A 267 7.55 22.75 -17.20
C MET A 267 7.40 21.55 -16.24
N LYS A 268 8.35 21.30 -15.35
CA LYS A 268 8.28 20.19 -14.38
C LYS A 268 7.15 20.37 -13.37
N ILE A 269 6.88 21.59 -12.92
CA ILE A 269 5.69 21.90 -12.11
C ILE A 269 4.41 21.59 -12.89
N GLY A 270 4.31 21.99 -14.16
CA GLY A 270 3.15 21.70 -15.01
C GLY A 270 2.91 20.19 -15.21
N ILE A 271 3.99 19.40 -15.31
CA ILE A 271 3.91 17.92 -15.35
C ILE A 271 3.31 17.36 -14.05
N LEU A 272 3.77 17.84 -12.89
CA LEU A 272 3.24 17.43 -11.60
C LEU A 272 1.76 17.83 -11.43
N GLU A 273 1.37 19.01 -11.91
CA GLU A 273 -0.04 19.45 -11.92
C GLU A 273 -0.92 18.57 -12.80
N LYS A 274 -0.42 18.13 -13.96
CA LYS A 274 -1.12 17.16 -14.82
C LYS A 274 -1.28 15.82 -14.11
N ALA A 275 -0.22 15.28 -13.53
CA ALA A 275 -0.26 14.01 -12.78
C ALA A 275 -1.26 14.07 -11.62
N LYS A 276 -1.31 15.20 -10.90
CA LYS A 276 -2.33 15.46 -9.86
C LYS A 276 -3.75 15.36 -10.42
N ALA A 277 -4.02 15.98 -11.57
CA ALA A 277 -5.34 15.94 -12.21
C ALA A 277 -5.72 14.53 -12.68
N ASP A 278 -4.77 13.77 -13.21
CA ASP A 278 -4.98 12.39 -13.65
C ASP A 278 -5.35 11.47 -12.47
N ILE A 279 -4.71 11.65 -11.31
CA ILE A 279 -5.08 10.92 -10.08
C ILE A 279 -6.51 11.27 -9.63
N ILE A 280 -6.90 12.55 -9.67
CA ILE A 280 -8.28 12.96 -9.34
C ILE A 280 -9.29 12.28 -10.28
N ASN A 281 -8.99 12.24 -11.58
CA ASN A 281 -9.83 11.58 -12.57
C ASN A 281 -9.92 10.07 -12.32
N LEU A 282 -8.83 9.43 -11.90
CA LEU A 282 -8.81 8.02 -11.54
C LEU A 282 -9.71 7.74 -10.31
N ILE A 283 -9.64 8.60 -9.28
CA ILE A 283 -10.48 8.49 -8.06
C ILE A 283 -11.96 8.77 -8.38
N SER A 284 -12.23 9.70 -9.30
CA SER A 284 -13.59 10.17 -9.61
C SER A 284 -14.29 9.32 -10.68
N SER A 285 -13.57 8.39 -11.32
CA SER A 285 -14.14 7.49 -12.30
C SER A 285 -15.02 6.46 -11.60
N PRO A 286 -16.30 6.29 -12.00
CA PRO A 286 -17.12 5.25 -11.43
C PRO A 286 -16.47 3.89 -11.66
N ILE A 287 -16.42 3.05 -10.63
CA ILE A 287 -16.08 1.63 -10.77
C ILE A 287 -17.02 1.08 -11.84
N ILE A 288 -16.49 0.77 -13.02
CA ILE A 288 -17.24 0.06 -14.04
C ILE A 288 -17.38 -1.36 -13.52
N VAL A 289 -18.45 -1.61 -12.76
CA VAL A 289 -18.89 -2.98 -12.47
C VAL A 289 -19.14 -3.63 -13.83
N PRO A 290 -18.51 -4.77 -14.15
CA PRO A 290 -18.79 -5.47 -15.39
C PRO A 290 -20.29 -5.69 -15.50
N ALA A 291 -20.87 -5.39 -16.66
CA ALA A 291 -22.27 -5.67 -16.97
C ALA A 291 -22.65 -7.14 -16.68
N ASP A 292 -21.66 -8.04 -16.66
CA ASP A 292 -21.81 -9.44 -16.30
C ASP A 292 -22.24 -9.69 -14.84
N LYS A 293 -21.97 -8.77 -13.89
CA LYS A 293 -22.40 -8.94 -12.49
C LYS A 293 -23.89 -8.62 -12.33
N GLU A 294 -24.36 -7.55 -12.96
CA GLU A 294 -25.78 -7.18 -13.01
C GLU A 294 -26.61 -8.20 -13.82
N GLU A 295 -26.03 -8.77 -14.88
CA GLU A 295 -26.67 -9.85 -15.66
C GLU A 295 -26.65 -11.20 -14.93
N ALA A 296 -25.61 -11.51 -14.13
CA ALA A 296 -25.56 -12.68 -13.26
C ALA A 296 -26.57 -12.59 -12.10
N GLU A 297 -26.73 -11.41 -11.49
CA GLU A 297 -27.73 -11.18 -10.44
C GLU A 297 -29.17 -11.24 -10.99
N ARG A 298 -29.41 -10.72 -12.20
CA ARG A 298 -30.70 -10.92 -12.91
C ARG A 298 -31.01 -12.38 -13.25
N LYS A 299 -30.00 -13.18 -13.60
CA LYS A 299 -30.18 -14.61 -13.90
C LYS A 299 -30.33 -15.49 -12.65
N LEU A 300 -29.93 -15.00 -11.48
CA LEU A 300 -30.03 -15.72 -10.20
C LEU A 300 -31.31 -15.42 -9.40
N GLY A 301 -32.21 -14.56 -9.90
CA GLY A 301 -33.56 -14.42 -9.37
C GLY A 301 -33.62 -13.97 -7.89
N LYS A 302 -32.86 -12.92 -7.54
CA LYS A 302 -33.13 -12.11 -6.36
C LYS A 302 -33.83 -10.81 -6.76
#